data_AF-A0A961IUQ7-F1
#
_entry.id   AF-A0A961IUQ7-F1
#
_cell.length_a   1.000
_cell.length_b   1.000
_cell.length_c   1.000
_cell.angle_alpha   90.00
_cell.angle_beta   90.00
_cell.angle_gamma   90.00
#
_symmetry.space_group_name_H-M   'P 1'
#
loop_
_entity.id
_entity.type
_entity.pdbx_description
1 polymer ?
#
loop_
_entity_poly.entity_id
_entity_poly.type
_entity_poly.pdbx_seq_one_letter_code
_entity_poly.pdbx_strand_id
1 'polypeptide(L)'
;MGALARAGAGLAISGAAIALVLTAGAITYRAWEQGPVAAEAARTPRERAYAVEIATLEPATVTPNITAYGRLESGRTLELRAPLAGTLVELSDSFRDGGAVAQGNLLYRIDPAKLETALALAGTDVAEAEAGLAEARAALELAKLEAEAAQ
;
A
#
# COMPACT_ATOMS: atom_id res chain seq x y z
N MET A 1 -81.79 91.43 20.22
CA MET A 1 -81.02 91.46 21.49
C MET A 1 -80.04 90.28 21.48
N GLY A 2 -78.79 90.35 21.03
CA GLY A 2 -77.88 91.48 20.86
C GLY A 2 -77.05 91.72 22.12
N ALA A 3 -75.82 91.18 22.14
CA ALA A 3 -74.68 91.69 22.92
C ALA A 3 -74.42 91.28 24.39
N LEU A 4 -74.83 90.11 24.90
CA LEU A 4 -74.32 89.61 26.21
C LEU A 4 -73.43 88.34 26.16
N ALA A 5 -73.47 87.54 25.09
CA ALA A 5 -72.77 86.23 25.08
C ALA A 5 -71.30 86.27 24.60
N ARG A 6 -70.74 87.45 24.29
CA ARG A 6 -69.36 87.57 23.76
C ARG A 6 -68.31 87.97 24.81
N ALA A 7 -68.73 88.34 26.02
CA ALA A 7 -67.81 88.76 27.10
C ALA A 7 -67.27 87.59 27.95
N GLY A 8 -67.99 86.46 28.04
CA GLY A 8 -67.56 85.29 28.83
C GLY A 8 -66.52 84.40 28.13
N ALA A 9 -66.53 84.36 26.79
CA ALA A 9 -65.65 83.49 26.01
C ALA A 9 -64.18 83.94 26.04
N GLY A 10 -63.92 85.25 26.14
CA GLY A 10 -62.55 85.79 26.21
C GLY A 10 -61.83 85.37 27.51
N LEU A 11 -62.53 85.43 28.65
CA LEU A 11 -61.95 85.05 29.94
C LEU A 11 -61.68 83.53 30.03
N ALA A 12 -62.55 82.71 29.42
CA ALA A 12 -62.37 81.26 29.37
C ALA A 12 -61.12 80.87 28.55
N ILE A 13 -60.88 81.54 27.42
CA ILE A 13 -59.71 81.28 26.57
C ILE A 13 -58.41 81.73 27.27
N SER A 14 -58.41 82.90 27.93
CA SER A 14 -57.26 83.36 28.70
C SER A 14 -56.96 82.44 29.90
N GLY A 15 -57.98 81.93 30.58
CA GLY A 15 -57.82 80.96 31.66
C GLY A 15 -57.20 79.64 31.20
N ALA A 16 -57.66 79.11 30.06
CA ALA A 16 -57.10 77.89 29.48
C ALA A 16 -55.64 78.07 29.03
N ALA A 17 -55.29 79.23 28.46
CA ALA A 17 -53.92 79.54 28.06
C ALA A 17 -52.97 79.61 29.27
N ILE A 18 -53.39 80.27 30.35
CA ILE A 18 -52.60 80.35 31.58
C ILE A 18 -52.43 78.96 32.21
N ALA A 19 -53.49 78.15 32.27
CA ALA A 19 -53.41 76.78 32.79
C ALA A 19 -52.41 75.93 31.99
N LEU A 20 -52.42 76.05 30.65
CA LEU A 20 -51.50 75.31 29.79
C LEU A 20 -50.04 75.71 30.03
N VAL A 21 -49.76 77.02 30.12
CA VAL A 21 -48.41 77.53 30.42
C VAL A 21 -47.92 77.07 31.80
N LEU A 22 -48.79 77.07 32.81
CA LEU A 22 -48.44 76.60 34.15
C LEU A 22 -48.17 75.09 34.18
N THR A 23 -48.95 74.28 33.46
CA THR A 23 -48.68 72.82 33.36
C THR A 23 -47.38 72.52 32.62
N ALA A 24 -47.10 73.23 31.52
CA ALA A 24 -45.84 73.07 30.79
C ALA A 24 -44.64 73.45 31.66
N GLY A 25 -44.72 74.57 32.39
CA GLY A 25 -43.69 75.00 33.33
C GLY A 25 -43.47 74.02 34.49
N ALA A 26 -44.54 73.40 35.00
CA ALA A 26 -44.43 72.40 36.07
C ALA A 26 -43.75 71.10 35.59
N ILE A 27 -44.03 70.66 34.36
CA ILE A 27 -43.42 69.45 33.78
C ILE A 27 -41.92 69.66 33.57
N THR A 28 -41.52 70.81 33.02
CA THR A 28 -40.10 71.11 32.79
C THR A 28 -39.34 71.31 34.09
N TYR A 29 -39.93 71.98 35.09
CA TYR A 29 -39.33 72.14 36.41
C TYR A 29 -39.09 70.79 37.11
N ARG A 30 -40.07 69.87 37.07
CA ARG A 30 -39.91 68.53 37.66
C ARG A 30 -38.89 67.67 36.95
N ALA A 31 -38.75 67.81 35.63
CA ALA A 31 -37.70 67.13 34.87
C ALA A 31 -36.30 67.67 35.18
N TRP A 32 -36.17 68.92 35.62
CA TRP A 32 -34.89 69.50 36.05
C TRP A 32 -34.49 69.11 37.47
N GLU A 33 -35.44 68.96 38.40
CA GLU A 33 -35.15 68.43 39.74
C GLU A 33 -34.84 66.92 39.72
N GLN A 34 -35.50 66.18 38.83
CA GLN A 34 -35.21 64.77 38.57
C GLN A 34 -34.04 64.66 37.59
N GLY A 35 -32.83 64.98 38.07
CA GLY A 35 -31.57 64.75 37.35
C GLY A 35 -31.51 63.36 36.71
N PRO A 36 -30.69 63.15 35.66
CA PRO A 36 -30.80 62.01 34.76
C PRO A 36 -30.85 60.70 35.55
N VAL A 37 -32.02 60.04 35.51
CA VAL A 37 -32.23 58.74 36.15
C VAL A 37 -31.31 57.76 35.42
N ALA A 38 -30.16 57.48 36.02
CA ALA A 38 -29.29 56.41 35.56
C ALA A 38 -30.11 55.13 35.67
N ALA A 39 -30.56 54.62 34.53
CA ALA A 39 -31.23 53.34 34.44
C ALA A 39 -30.22 52.25 34.79
N GLU A 40 -30.08 51.98 36.07
CA GLU A 40 -29.26 50.92 36.62
C GLU A 40 -29.97 49.58 36.36
N ALA A 41 -29.95 49.16 35.10
CA ALA A 41 -30.29 47.79 34.75
C ALA A 41 -29.15 46.90 35.23
N ALA A 42 -29.28 46.37 36.45
CA ALA A 42 -28.42 45.31 36.97
C ALA A 42 -28.43 44.12 36.00
N ARG A 43 -27.45 44.07 35.10
CA ARG A 43 -27.22 42.92 34.21
C ARG A 43 -26.56 41.84 35.03
N THR A 44 -27.35 40.92 35.58
CA THR A 44 -26.82 39.66 36.10
C THR A 44 -26.12 38.93 34.94
N PRO A 45 -24.85 38.50 35.09
CA PRO A 45 -24.19 37.73 34.06
C PRO A 45 -24.97 36.43 33.82
N ARG A 46 -25.57 36.29 32.64
CA ARG A 46 -26.14 35.01 32.19
C ARG A 46 -24.98 34.12 31.76
N GLU A 47 -24.74 33.07 32.52
CA GLU A 47 -23.82 31.99 32.17
C GLU A 47 -24.25 31.38 30.84
N ARG A 48 -23.36 31.42 29.84
CA ARG A 48 -23.64 30.91 28.50
C ARG A 48 -23.26 29.44 28.46
N ALA A 49 -24.26 28.57 28.57
CA ALA A 49 -24.10 27.15 28.25
C ALA A 49 -24.16 26.97 26.74
N TYR A 50 -23.10 26.40 26.15
CA TYR A 50 -23.07 25.99 24.76
C TYR A 50 -23.35 24.49 24.70
N ALA A 51 -24.35 24.09 23.91
CA ALA A 51 -24.58 22.68 23.63
C ALA A 51 -23.42 22.16 22.79
N VAL A 52 -22.78 21.08 23.25
CA VAL A 52 -21.73 20.37 22.54
C VAL A 52 -22.14 18.92 22.37
N GLU A 53 -21.82 18.36 21.22
CA GLU A 53 -22.01 16.94 20.96
C GLU A 53 -20.89 16.16 21.65
N ILE A 54 -21.27 15.22 22.51
CA ILE A 54 -20.33 14.33 23.20
C ILE A 54 -20.60 12.89 22.81
N ALA A 55 -19.54 12.11 22.73
CA ALA A 55 -19.60 10.66 22.59
C ALA A 55 -18.72 10.01 23.65
N THR A 56 -19.21 8.92 24.25
CA THR A 56 -18.45 8.12 25.22
C THR A 56 -17.60 7.10 24.47
N LEU A 57 -16.28 7.13 24.68
CA LEU A 57 -15.37 6.14 24.09
C LEU A 57 -15.24 4.93 25.04
N GLU A 58 -15.45 3.75 24.50
CA GLU A 58 -15.15 2.49 25.18
C GLU A 58 -13.82 1.92 24.70
N PRO A 59 -12.94 1.42 25.60
CA PRO A 59 -11.72 0.74 25.19
C PRO A 59 -12.04 -0.52 24.38
N ALA A 60 -11.63 -0.54 23.12
CA ALA A 60 -11.77 -1.68 22.24
C ALA A 60 -10.41 -2.06 21.63
N THR A 61 -10.10 -3.36 21.59
CA THR A 61 -8.96 -3.87 20.84
C THR A 61 -9.35 -3.97 19.36
N VAL A 62 -8.80 -3.08 18.54
CA VAL A 62 -9.03 -3.08 17.10
C VAL A 62 -7.87 -3.79 16.41
N THR A 63 -8.15 -4.88 15.70
CA THR A 63 -7.18 -5.54 14.84
C THR A 63 -7.39 -5.07 13.40
N PRO A 64 -6.43 -4.35 12.79
CA PRO A 64 -6.56 -3.94 11.40
C PRO A 64 -6.48 -5.14 10.47
N ASN A 65 -7.43 -5.26 9.54
CA ASN A 65 -7.35 -6.25 8.47
C ASN A 65 -6.49 -5.67 7.34
N ILE A 66 -5.33 -6.28 7.09
CA ILE A 66 -4.41 -5.87 6.02
C ILE A 66 -4.50 -6.88 4.89
N THR A 67 -5.09 -6.47 3.77
CA THR A 67 -5.09 -7.27 2.54
C THR A 67 -3.80 -7.02 1.77
N ALA A 68 -3.01 -8.06 1.55
CA ALA A 68 -1.81 -8.01 0.73
C ALA A 68 -1.90 -9.02 -0.43
N TYR A 69 -1.27 -8.68 -1.55
CA TYR A 69 -1.14 -9.56 -2.70
C TYR A 69 0.30 -10.07 -2.80
N GLY A 70 0.46 -11.34 -3.11
CA GLY A 70 1.76 -11.98 -3.31
C GLY A 70 1.73 -12.90 -4.52
N ARG A 71 2.91 -13.24 -5.03
CA ARG A 71 3.07 -14.25 -6.09
C ARG A 71 3.56 -15.55 -5.45
N LEU A 72 2.94 -16.66 -5.82
CA LEU A 72 3.45 -17.98 -5.51
C LEU A 72 4.55 -18.34 -6.52
N GLU A 73 5.70 -18.73 -6.01
CA GLU A 73 6.84 -19.18 -6.82
C GLU A 73 7.23 -20.59 -6.40
N SER A 74 7.80 -21.35 -7.34
CA SER A 74 8.26 -22.71 -7.07
C SER A 74 9.36 -22.69 -6.01
N GLY A 75 9.20 -23.46 -4.92
CA GLY A 75 10.23 -23.56 -3.88
C GLY A 75 11.56 -24.13 -4.39
N ARG A 76 11.55 -24.85 -5.52
CA ARG A 76 12.74 -25.32 -6.24
C ARG A 76 12.48 -25.25 -7.74
N THR A 77 13.46 -24.75 -8.47
CA THR A 77 13.43 -24.69 -9.93
C THR A 77 14.72 -25.32 -10.46
N LEU A 78 14.60 -26.12 -11.52
CA LEU A 78 15.73 -26.75 -12.20
C LEU A 78 15.67 -26.38 -13.68
N GLU A 79 16.75 -25.77 -14.18
CA GLU A 79 16.96 -25.56 -15.61
C GLU A 79 17.81 -26.72 -16.14
N LEU A 80 17.25 -27.48 -17.08
CA LEU A 80 17.96 -28.58 -17.73
C LEU A 80 18.55 -28.11 -19.05
N ARG A 81 19.87 -28.25 -19.20
CA ARG A 81 20.58 -27.90 -20.42
C ARG A 81 21.32 -29.13 -20.95
N ALA A 82 21.26 -29.33 -22.26
CA ALA A 82 22.08 -30.33 -22.91
C ALA A 82 23.57 -29.95 -22.79
N PRO A 83 24.47 -30.87 -22.39
CA PRO A 83 25.89 -30.59 -22.29
C PRO A 83 26.57 -30.42 -23.66
N LEU A 84 25.93 -30.90 -24.73
CA LEU A 84 26.45 -30.95 -26.09
C LEU A 84 25.40 -30.42 -27.06
N ALA A 85 25.85 -29.77 -28.13
CA ALA A 85 24.98 -29.38 -29.24
C ALA A 85 24.76 -30.57 -30.20
N GLY A 86 23.55 -30.69 -30.74
CA GLY A 86 23.24 -31.72 -31.73
C GLY A 86 21.78 -31.69 -32.17
N THR A 87 21.43 -32.51 -33.14
CA THR A 87 20.07 -32.65 -33.65
C THR A 87 19.24 -33.49 -32.68
N LEU A 88 18.05 -33.03 -32.32
CA LEU A 88 17.10 -33.82 -31.54
C LEU A 88 16.43 -34.86 -32.44
N VAL A 89 16.50 -36.13 -32.04
CA VAL A 89 15.90 -37.26 -32.78
C VAL A 89 14.65 -37.79 -32.10
N GLU A 90 14.49 -37.53 -30.80
CA GLU A 90 13.29 -37.90 -30.06
C GLU A 90 12.97 -36.86 -28.99
N LEU A 91 11.68 -36.62 -28.78
CA LEU A 91 11.13 -35.80 -27.73
C LEU A 91 10.04 -36.61 -27.02
N SER A 92 10.09 -36.64 -25.69
CA SER A 92 9.11 -37.37 -24.88
C SER A 92 7.79 -36.60 -24.78
N ASP A 93 6.66 -37.30 -24.89
CA ASP A 93 5.32 -36.70 -24.75
C ASP A 93 5.09 -36.05 -23.37
N SER A 94 5.77 -36.58 -22.34
CA SER A 94 5.74 -36.01 -20.99
C SER A 94 6.55 -34.72 -20.85
N PHE A 95 7.46 -34.44 -21.78
CA PHE A 95 8.26 -33.22 -21.78
C PHE A 95 7.53 -32.10 -22.54
N ARG A 96 6.52 -31.54 -21.88
CA ARG A 96 5.69 -30.44 -22.34
C ARG A 96 5.40 -29.48 -21.20
N ASP A 97 4.94 -28.27 -21.51
CA ASP A 97 4.58 -27.28 -20.50
C ASP A 97 3.50 -27.84 -19.56
N GLY A 98 3.78 -27.80 -18.25
CA GLY A 98 2.92 -28.39 -17.22
C GLY A 98 2.95 -29.92 -17.14
N GLY A 99 3.81 -30.59 -17.90
CA GLY A 99 4.02 -32.04 -17.84
C GLY A 99 4.72 -32.48 -16.56
N ALA A 100 4.26 -33.59 -15.97
CA ALA A 100 4.92 -34.21 -14.84
C ALA A 100 6.02 -35.16 -15.34
N VAL A 101 7.23 -35.03 -14.79
CA VAL A 101 8.39 -35.86 -15.11
C VAL A 101 9.01 -36.40 -13.83
N ALA A 102 9.47 -37.65 -13.86
CA ALA A 102 10.16 -38.29 -12.75
C ALA A 102 11.66 -38.44 -13.04
N GLN A 103 12.44 -38.69 -11.99
CA GLN A 103 13.86 -38.98 -12.13
C GLN A 103 14.06 -40.21 -13.01
N GLY A 104 14.99 -40.11 -13.97
CA GLY A 104 15.29 -41.19 -14.91
C GLY A 104 14.38 -41.22 -16.14
N ASN A 105 13.35 -40.37 -16.23
CA ASN A 105 12.54 -40.29 -17.44
C ASN A 105 13.36 -39.72 -18.59
N LEU A 106 13.25 -40.35 -19.77
CA LEU A 106 13.74 -39.78 -21.00
C LEU A 106 12.93 -38.53 -21.33
N LEU A 107 13.61 -37.38 -21.47
CA LEU A 107 12.99 -36.11 -21.85
C LEU A 107 13.15 -35.86 -23.34
N TYR A 108 14.38 -36.00 -23.84
CA TYR A 108 14.72 -35.88 -25.25
C TYR A 108 15.98 -36.69 -25.54
N ARG A 109 16.19 -37.06 -26.80
CA ARG A 109 17.40 -37.74 -27.28
C ARG A 109 18.04 -36.93 -28.39
N ILE A 110 19.34 -36.65 -28.24
CA ILE A 110 20.19 -36.07 -29.27
C ILE A 110 20.76 -37.21 -30.13
N ASP A 111 20.91 -36.98 -31.43
CA ASP A 111 21.49 -37.93 -32.38
C ASP A 111 22.85 -38.47 -31.88
N PRO A 112 22.94 -39.78 -31.58
CA PRO A 112 24.15 -40.36 -31.01
C PRO A 112 25.21 -40.72 -32.07
N ALA A 113 24.90 -40.69 -33.37
CA ALA A 113 25.76 -41.30 -34.40
C ALA A 113 27.23 -40.82 -34.36
N LYS A 114 27.44 -39.51 -34.16
CA LYS A 114 28.78 -38.93 -34.03
C LYS A 114 29.50 -39.38 -32.76
N LEU A 115 28.77 -39.47 -31.65
CA LEU A 115 29.32 -39.90 -30.36
C LEU A 115 29.66 -41.40 -30.39
N GLU A 116 28.82 -42.23 -31.01
CA GLU A 116 29.06 -43.66 -31.18
C GLU A 116 30.29 -43.92 -32.05
N THR A 117 30.45 -43.15 -33.14
CA THR A 117 31.64 -43.23 -33.99
C THR A 117 32.90 -42.86 -33.23
N ALA A 118 32.86 -41.75 -32.46
CA ALA A 118 33.99 -41.31 -31.66
C ALA A 118 34.34 -42.31 -30.55
N LEU A 119 33.34 -42.92 -29.92
CA LEU A 119 33.53 -43.96 -28.92
C LEU A 119 34.18 -45.21 -29.54
N ALA A 120 33.74 -45.62 -30.74
CA ALA A 120 34.32 -46.75 -31.45
C ALA A 120 35.80 -46.50 -31.79
N LEU A 121 36.13 -45.29 -32.27
CA LEU A 121 37.52 -44.92 -32.56
C LEU A 121 38.39 -44.96 -31.30
N ALA A 122 37.93 -44.35 -30.20
CA ALA A 122 38.64 -44.40 -28.92
C ALA A 122 38.82 -45.84 -28.39
N GLY A 123 37.85 -46.72 -28.64
CA GLY A 123 37.97 -48.15 -28.32
C GLY A 123 39.07 -48.85 -29.13
N THR A 124 39.21 -48.53 -30.41
CA THR A 124 40.31 -49.02 -31.26
C THR A 124 41.66 -48.51 -30.76
N ASP A 125 41.78 -47.23 -30.43
CA ASP A 125 43.03 -46.65 -29.91
C ASP A 125 43.50 -47.34 -28.63
N VAL A 126 42.56 -47.68 -27.72
CA VAL A 126 42.85 -48.46 -26.52
C VAL A 126 43.33 -49.86 -26.87
N ALA A 127 42.66 -50.56 -27.79
CA ALA A 127 43.02 -51.90 -28.20
C ALA A 127 44.42 -51.96 -28.85
N GLU A 128 44.77 -50.97 -29.69
CA GLU A 128 46.10 -50.86 -30.28
C GLU A 128 47.18 -50.63 -29.21
N ALA A 129 46.91 -49.76 -28.23
CA ALA A 129 47.82 -49.51 -27.12
C ALA A 129 48.03 -50.77 -26.25
N GLU A 130 46.97 -51.54 -25.99
CA GLU A 130 47.06 -52.81 -25.26
C GLU A 130 47.86 -53.86 -26.03
N ALA A 131 47.67 -53.95 -27.35
CA ALA A 131 48.46 -54.84 -28.20
C ALA A 131 49.95 -54.46 -28.19
N GLY A 132 50.27 -53.16 -28.33
CA GLY A 132 51.64 -52.66 -28.26
C GLY A 132 52.28 -52.90 -26.89
N LEU A 133 51.52 -52.78 -25.80
CA LEU A 133 51.99 -53.13 -24.46
C LEU A 133 52.29 -54.63 -24.33
N ALA A 134 51.43 -55.48 -24.88
CA ALA A 134 51.64 -56.92 -24.89
C ALA A 134 52.89 -57.31 -25.67
N GLU A 135 53.11 -56.71 -26.85
CA GLU A 135 54.30 -56.90 -27.66
C GLU A 135 55.57 -56.43 -26.92
N ALA A 136 55.56 -55.23 -26.35
CA ALA A 136 56.69 -54.70 -25.58
C ALA A 136 57.03 -55.58 -24.36
N ARG A 137 56.02 -56.14 -23.68
CA ARG A 137 56.22 -57.10 -22.59
C ARG A 137 56.85 -58.40 -23.08
N ALA A 138 56.36 -58.96 -24.18
CA ALA A 138 56.92 -60.17 -24.77
C ALA A 138 58.39 -59.96 -25.21
N ALA A 139 58.69 -58.82 -25.83
CA ALA A 139 60.05 -58.45 -26.21
C ALA A 139 60.97 -58.29 -24.99
N LEU A 140 60.48 -57.68 -23.91
CA LEU A 140 61.22 -57.54 -22.67
C LEU A 140 61.54 -58.90 -22.03
N GLU A 141 60.57 -59.83 -22.00
CA GLU A 141 60.80 -61.17 -21.47
C GLU A 141 61.82 -61.95 -22.30
N LEU A 142 61.73 -61.88 -23.63
CA LEU A 142 62.72 -62.50 -24.51
C LEU A 142 64.14 -61.94 -24.26
N ALA A 143 64.29 -60.61 -24.18
CA ALA A 143 65.58 -59.98 -23.94
C ALA A 143 66.22 -60.38 -22.58
N LYS A 144 65.40 -60.60 -21.55
CA LYS A 144 65.89 -61.12 -20.25
C LYS A 144 66.42 -62.54 -20.38
N LEU A 145 65.67 -63.42 -21.05
CA LEU A 145 66.08 -64.81 -21.27
C LEU A 145 67.41 -64.90 -22.05
N GLU A 146 67.58 -64.06 -23.07
CA GLU A 146 68.83 -63.98 -23.83
C GLU A 146 70.01 -63.49 -22.97
N ALA A 147 69.78 -62.50 -22.10
CA ALA A 147 70.80 -61.99 -21.19
C ALA A 147 71.24 -63.02 -20.14
N GLU A 148 70.31 -63.83 -19.62
CA GLU A 148 70.60 -64.94 -18.70
C GLU A 148 71.40 -66.06 -19.38
N ALA A 149 71.09 -66.39 -20.64
CA ALA A 149 71.78 -67.42 -21.40
C ALA A 149 73.22 -67.03 -21.81
N ALA A 150 73.55 -65.74 -21.80
CA ALA A 150 74.87 -65.22 -22.17
C ALA A 150 75.88 -65.12 -20.99
N GLN A 151 75.44 -65.40 -19.76
CA GLN A 151 76.28 -65.43 -18.55
C GLN A 151 76.70 -66.86 -18.20
#